data_AF-A0A3D1M905-F1
#
_entry.id   AF-A0A3D1M905-F1
#
_cell.length_a   1.000
_cell.length_b   1.000
_cell.length_c   1.000
_cell.angle_alpha   90.00
_cell.angle_beta   90.00
_cell.angle_gamma   90.00
#
_symmetry.space_group_name_H-M   'P 1'
#
loop_
_entity.id
_entity.type
_entity.pdbx_description
1 polymer ?
#
loop_
_entity_poly.entity_id
_entity_poly.type
_entity_poly.pdbx_seq_one_letter_code
_entity_poly.pdbx_strand_id
1 'polypeptide(L)'
;MNVILKVSMANYDQWKEVFDNHADRARVCDESKTTVGKVDDTNCIVMLYDVDMQGMQELMGSEFMITISKEMQIVNEEMHSFTPLQQ
;
A
#
# COMPACT_ATOMS: atom_id res chain seq x y z
N MET A 1 -5.29 10.64 -7.21
CA MET A 1 -4.79 9.84 -8.37
C MET A 1 -4.93 8.37 -8.03
N ASN A 2 -5.16 7.46 -8.98
CA ASN A 2 -5.15 6.02 -8.67
C ASN A 2 -3.77 5.43 -8.93
N VAL A 3 -3.32 4.55 -8.05
CA VAL A 3 -2.01 3.91 -8.16
C VAL A 3 -2.10 2.42 -7.92
N ILE A 4 -1.31 1.67 -8.67
CA ILE A 4 -1.09 0.25 -8.47
C ILE A 4 0.37 0.05 -8.07
N LEU A 5 0.57 -0.78 -7.06
CA LEU A 5 1.85 -1.04 -6.43
C LEU A 5 2.15 -2.53 -6.51
N LYS A 6 3.39 -2.88 -6.83
CA LYS A 6 3.94 -4.20 -6.53
C LYS A 6 4.83 -4.06 -5.31
N VAL A 7 4.53 -4.80 -4.25
CA VAL A 7 5.22 -4.70 -2.97
C VAL A 7 5.74 -6.07 -2.58
N SER A 8 7.00 -6.13 -2.17
CA SER A 8 7.60 -7.31 -1.56
C SER A 8 7.77 -7.12 -0.05
N MET A 9 7.76 -8.21 0.70
CA MET A 9 7.88 -8.27 2.16
C MET A 9 8.43 -9.62 2.61
N ALA A 10 8.93 -9.70 3.84
CA ALA A 10 9.44 -10.94 4.42
C ALA A 10 8.35 -12.01 4.64
N ASN A 11 7.12 -11.59 4.96
CA ASN A 11 5.98 -12.48 5.17
C ASN A 11 4.66 -11.74 4.85
N TYR A 12 3.92 -12.24 3.86
CA TYR A 12 2.68 -11.62 3.41
C TYR A 12 1.60 -11.59 4.50
N ASP A 13 1.40 -12.68 5.24
CA ASP A 13 0.28 -12.77 6.18
C ASP A 13 0.47 -11.79 7.36
N GLN A 14 1.70 -11.67 7.88
CA GLN A 14 2.06 -10.68 8.90
C GLN A 14 1.93 -9.25 8.39
N TRP A 15 2.41 -9.01 7.17
CA TRP A 15 2.26 -7.70 6.53
C TRP A 15 0.78 -7.35 6.34
N LYS A 16 -0.05 -8.31 5.92
CA LYS A 16 -1.48 -8.10 5.65
C LYS A 16 -2.25 -7.78 6.93
N GLU A 17 -1.91 -8.42 8.05
CA GLU A 17 -2.48 -8.08 9.35
C GLU A 17 -2.19 -6.63 9.76
N VAL A 18 -0.93 -6.19 9.63
CA VAL A 18 -0.58 -4.78 9.92
C VAL A 18 -1.22 -3.83 8.93
N PHE A 19 -1.26 -4.20 7.64
CA PHE A 19 -1.94 -3.44 6.62
C PHE A 19 -3.43 -3.28 7.00
N ASP A 20 -4.19 -4.34 7.22
CA ASP A 20 -5.63 -4.22 7.47
C ASP A 20 -5.98 -3.40 8.73
N ASN A 21 -5.07 -3.34 9.71
CA ASN A 21 -5.28 -2.60 10.95
C ASN A 21 -4.75 -1.15 10.94
N HIS A 22 -4.11 -0.70 9.85
CA HIS A 22 -3.54 0.65 9.77
C HIS A 22 -4.59 1.71 9.34
N ALA A 23 -5.27 2.27 10.33
CA ALA A 23 -6.39 3.21 10.14
C ALA A 23 -6.02 4.54 9.45
N ASP A 24 -4.77 5.01 9.58
CA ASP A 24 -4.36 6.31 9.02
C ASP A 24 -4.35 6.33 7.49
N ARG A 25 -4.39 5.17 6.80
CA ARG A 25 -4.52 5.13 5.34
C ARG A 25 -5.81 5.75 4.82
N ALA A 26 -6.90 5.70 5.59
CA ALA A 26 -8.18 6.31 5.22
C ALA A 26 -8.09 7.83 5.01
N ARG A 27 -6.99 8.46 5.47
CA ARG A 27 -6.73 9.90 5.30
C ARG A 27 -6.09 10.22 3.95
N VAL A 28 -5.47 9.23 3.29
CA VAL A 28 -4.66 9.42 2.09
C VAL A 28 -5.19 8.69 0.86
N CYS A 29 -6.18 7.79 1.00
CA CYS A 29 -6.82 7.11 -0.12
C CYS A 29 -8.25 6.63 0.23
N ASP A 30 -9.01 6.27 -0.80
CA ASP A 30 -10.32 5.62 -0.64
C ASP A 30 -10.16 4.14 -0.25
N GLU A 31 -10.20 3.85 1.05
CA GLU A 31 -10.11 2.48 1.60
C GLU A 31 -11.27 1.58 1.13
N SER A 32 -12.44 2.15 0.79
CA SER A 32 -13.59 1.34 0.35
C SER A 32 -13.37 0.65 -1.01
N LYS A 33 -12.43 1.18 -1.80
CA LYS A 33 -12.02 0.63 -3.10
C LYS A 33 -10.64 -0.02 -3.08
N THR A 34 -9.92 0.10 -1.97
CA THR A 34 -8.56 -0.45 -1.86
C THR A 34 -8.60 -1.96 -2.02
N THR A 35 -7.80 -2.48 -2.94
CA THR A 35 -7.76 -3.91 -3.26
C THR A 35 -6.34 -4.42 -3.10
N VAL A 36 -6.19 -5.56 -2.42
CA VAL A 36 -4.91 -6.22 -2.21
C VAL A 36 -5.01 -7.65 -2.75
N GLY A 37 -4.14 -8.00 -3.69
CA GLY A 37 -3.98 -9.36 -4.20
C GLY A 37 -2.68 -9.99 -3.74
N LYS A 38 -2.74 -11.13 -3.05
CA LYS A 38 -1.55 -11.95 -2.77
C LYS A 38 -1.00 -12.50 -4.08
N VAL A 39 0.29 -12.32 -4.34
CA VAL A 39 0.98 -12.95 -5.48
C VAL A 39 1.60 -14.27 -5.01
N ASP A 40 2.35 -14.22 -3.91
CA ASP A 40 2.93 -15.36 -3.20
C ASP A 40 3.15 -14.98 -1.71
N ASP A 41 3.94 -15.76 -0.97
CA ASP A 41 4.17 -15.53 0.45
C ASP A 41 5.06 -14.32 0.78
N THR A 42 5.69 -13.71 -0.23
CA THR A 42 6.58 -12.56 -0.06
C THR A 42 6.27 -11.39 -1.00
N ASN A 43 5.19 -11.48 -1.80
CA ASN A 43 4.80 -10.45 -2.76
C ASN A 43 3.29 -10.24 -2.81
N CYS A 44 2.90 -8.99 -3.03
CA CYS A 44 1.50 -8.63 -3.31
C CYS A 44 1.39 -7.47 -4.31
N ILE A 45 0.17 -7.30 -4.81
CA ILE A 45 -0.24 -6.13 -5.59
C ILE A 45 -1.27 -5.36 -4.79
N VAL A 46 -1.09 -4.04 -4.68
CA VAL A 46 -2.01 -3.13 -4.00
C VAL A 46 -2.54 -2.11 -4.99
N MET A 47 -3.86 -1.99 -5.10
CA MET A 47 -4.53 -0.93 -5.85
C MET A 47 -5.14 0.06 -4.87
N LEU A 48 -4.72 1.32 -4.99
CA LEU A 48 -5.23 2.44 -4.21
C LEU A 48 -5.94 3.44 -5.12
N TYR A 49 -7.04 3.98 -4.64
CA TYR A 49 -7.88 4.93 -5.38
C TYR A 49 -7.89 6.29 -4.69
N ASP A 50 -8.06 7.34 -5.48
CA ASP A 50 -8.18 8.73 -5.01
C ASP A 50 -7.05 9.12 -4.04
N VAL A 51 -5.83 8.67 -4.33
CA VAL A 51 -4.66 8.89 -3.48
C VAL A 51 -4.28 10.36 -3.45
N ASP A 52 -4.14 10.89 -2.23
CA ASP A 52 -3.42 12.12 -1.91
C ASP A 52 -1.92 11.79 -1.80
N MET A 53 -1.17 12.15 -2.84
CA MET A 53 0.26 11.85 -2.91
C MET A 53 1.07 12.60 -1.84
N GLN A 54 0.63 13.78 -1.42
CA GLN A 54 1.34 14.54 -0.40
C GLN A 54 1.13 13.87 0.97
N GLY A 55 -0.12 13.61 1.34
CA GLY A 55 -0.44 12.88 2.56
C GLY A 55 0.20 11.49 2.60
N MET A 56 0.25 10.78 1.46
CA MET A 56 0.95 9.50 1.35
C MET A 56 2.45 9.62 1.65
N GLN A 57 3.13 10.64 1.12
CA GLN A 57 4.55 10.87 1.41
C GLN A 57 4.81 11.17 2.89
N GLU A 58 3.96 11.99 3.50
CA GLU A 58 4.03 12.30 4.94
C GLU A 58 3.79 11.04 5.78
N LEU A 59 2.79 10.22 5.41
CA LEU A 59 2.48 8.96 6.07
C LEU A 59 3.65 7.98 5.98
N MET A 60 4.25 7.81 4.79
CA MET A 60 5.43 6.94 4.60
C MET A 60 6.66 7.44 5.37
N GLY A 61 6.75 8.75 5.63
CA GLY A 61 7.78 9.36 6.46
C GLY A 61 7.54 9.26 7.96
N SER A 62 6.39 8.75 8.41
CA SER A 62 6.10 8.57 9.83
C SER A 62 6.98 7.51 10.47
N GLU A 63 7.27 7.66 11.77
CA GLU A 63 8.07 6.68 12.53
C GLU A 63 7.47 5.26 12.47
N PHE A 64 6.14 5.16 12.50
CA PHE A 64 5.42 3.89 12.36
C PHE A 64 5.76 3.23 11.01
N MET A 65 5.56 3.93 9.91
CA MET A 65 5.82 3.38 8.58
C MET A 65 7.29 3.02 8.35
N ILE A 66 8.22 3.86 8.84
CA ILE A 66 9.66 3.59 8.79
C ILE A 66 9.99 2.29 9.56
N THR A 67 9.43 2.14 10.76
CA THR A 67 9.67 0.97 11.62
C THR A 67 9.15 -0.30 10.98
N ILE A 68 7.87 -0.34 10.57
CA ILE A 68 7.30 -1.55 9.98
C ILE A 68 7.97 -1.91 8.65
N SER A 69 8.36 -0.91 7.85
CA SER A 69 9.02 -1.15 6.55
C SER A 69 10.35 -1.85 6.74
N LYS A 70 11.10 -1.49 7.79
CA LYS A 70 12.35 -2.14 8.14
C LYS A 70 12.14 -3.54 8.72
N GLU A 71 11.23 -3.67 9.69
CA GLU A 71 10.98 -4.95 10.38
C GLU A 71 10.44 -6.04 9.45
N MET A 72 9.53 -5.66 8.56
CA MET A 72 8.89 -6.58 7.61
C MET A 72 9.57 -6.61 6.24
N GLN A 73 10.69 -5.89 6.07
CA GLN A 73 11.43 -5.79 4.82
C GLN A 73 10.54 -5.36 3.63
N ILE A 74 9.67 -4.38 3.86
CA ILE A 74 8.73 -3.89 2.85
C ILE A 74 9.51 -3.11 1.80
N VAL A 75 9.39 -3.52 0.55
CA VAL A 75 9.95 -2.81 -0.60
C VAL A 75 8.85 -2.54 -1.61
N ASN A 76 8.74 -1.28 -2.04
CA ASN A 76 7.95 -0.91 -3.20
C ASN A 76 8.78 -1.20 -4.46
N GLU A 77 8.48 -2.31 -5.13
CA GLU A 77 9.18 -2.75 -6.33
C GLU A 77 8.78 -1.91 -7.54
N GLU A 78 7.49 -1.61 -7.66
CA GLU A 78 6.93 -0.89 -8.79
C GLU A 78 5.71 -0.06 -8.35
N MET A 79 5.61 1.17 -8.88
CA MET A 79 4.46 2.04 -8.71
C MET A 79 4.04 2.60 -10.07
N HIS A 80 2.79 2.37 -10.45
CA HIS A 80 2.21 2.89 -11.69
C HIS A 80 0.92 3.65 -11.40
N SER A 81 0.65 4.71 -12.14
CA SER A 81 -0.66 5.35 -12.12
C SER A 81 -1.59 4.68 -13.13
N PHE A 82 -2.89 4.70 -12.85
CA PHE A 82 -3.89 4.17 -13.79
C PHE A 82 -5.16 5.01 -13.79
N THR A 83 -5.93 4.90 -14.87
CA THR A 83 -7.27 5.49 -14.99
C THR A 83 -8.28 4.42 -15.38
N PRO A 84 -9.51 4.46 -14.85
CA PRO A 84 -10.58 3.59 -15.32
C PRO A 84 -10.81 3.77 -16.82
N LEU A 85 -11.16 2.69 -17.50
CA LEU A 85 -11.65 2.79 -18.87
C LEU A 85 -12.95 3.59 -18.88
N GLN A 86 -13.13 4.46 -19.86
CA GLN A 86 -14.42 5.11 -20.10
C GLN A 86 -15.42 4.02 -20.52
N GLN A 87 -16.48 3.84 -19.73
CA GLN A 87 -17.61 2.98 -20.09
C GLN A 87 -18.59 3.74 -20.97
#